data_AF-A0A950W4N0-F1
#
_entry.id   AF-A0A950W4N0-F1
#
_cell.length_a   1.000
_cell.length_b   1.000
_cell.length_c   1.000
_cell.angle_alpha   90.00
_cell.angle_beta   90.00
_cell.angle_gamma   90.00
#
_symmetry.space_group_name_H-M   'P 1'
#
loop_
_entity.id
_entity.type
_entity.pdbx_description
1 polymer ?
#
loop_
_entity_poly.entity_id
_entity_poly.type
_entity_poly.pdbx_seq_one_letter_code
_entity_poly.pdbx_strand_id
1 'polypeptide(L)' 'MTAVQVAELLAVPKTRVWSMSRRGEIPTVRIGPREVRYRPEDIEAWIARRTTSRPRGTQP' A
#
# COMPACT_ATOMS: atom_id res chain seq x y z
N MET A 1 -4.91 -5.53 -8.08
CA MET A 1 -3.70 -4.70 -8.28
C MET A 1 -2.42 -5.50 -7.98
N THR A 2 -1.31 -5.06 -8.57
CA THR A 2 0.05 -5.61 -8.34
C THR A 2 0.85 -4.73 -7.39
N ALA A 3 1.99 -5.24 -6.90
CA ALA A 3 2.90 -4.47 -6.05
C ALA A 3 3.47 -3.23 -6.74
N VAL A 4 3.55 -3.23 -8.08
CA VAL A 4 4.01 -2.07 -8.87
C VAL A 4 2.97 -0.96 -8.80
N GLN A 5 1.70 -1.28 -9.04
CA GLN A 5 0.64 -0.26 -9.01
C GLN A 5 0.48 0.35 -7.61
N VAL A 6 0.61 -0.46 -6.55
CA VAL A 6 0.61 0.05 -5.17
C VAL A 6 1.82 0.93 -4.89
N ALA A 7 2.99 0.61 -5.46
CA ALA A 7 4.20 1.41 -5.34
C ALA A 7 4.03 2.79 -5.97
N GLU A 8 3.44 2.84 -7.16
CA GLU A 8 3.10 4.08 -7.86
C GLU A 8 2.07 4.91 -7.08
N LEU A 9 0.99 4.29 -6.60
CA LEU A 9 -0.03 4.98 -5.79
C LEU A 9 0.53 5.61 -4.51
N LEU A 10 1.46 4.92 -3.86
CA LEU A 10 2.06 5.39 -2.61
C LEU A 10 3.31 6.25 -2.85
N ALA A 11 3.73 6.43 -4.12
CA ALA A 11 4.97 7.08 -4.51
C ALA A 11 6.22 6.53 -3.76
N VAL A 12 6.27 5.21 -3.57
CA VAL A 12 7.38 4.51 -2.90
C VAL A 12 7.98 3.45 -3.81
N PRO A 13 9.25 3.03 -3.63
CA PRO A 13 9.81 1.96 -4.42
C PRO A 13 9.11 0.61 -4.16
N LYS A 14 9.01 -0.22 -5.20
CA LYS A 14 8.40 -1.57 -5.15
C LYS A 14 8.97 -2.43 -4.01
N THR A 15 10.27 -2.35 -3.74
CA THR A 15 10.93 -3.06 -2.63
C THR A 15 10.37 -2.68 -1.26
N ARG A 16 9.94 -1.43 -1.08
CA ARG A 16 9.27 -0.95 0.14
C ARG A 16 7.89 -1.57 0.28
N VAL A 17 7.11 -1.61 -0.80
CA VAL A 17 5.80 -2.29 -0.82
C VAL A 17 5.94 -3.76 -0.41
N TRP A 18 6.90 -4.49 -0.97
CA TRP A 18 7.17 -5.88 -0.56
C TRP A 18 7.51 -6.03 0.92
N SER A 19 8.32 -5.13 1.46
CA SER A 19 8.64 -5.13 2.90
C SER A 19 7.42 -4.82 3.76
N MET A 20 6.58 -3.86 3.36
CA MET A 20 5.32 -3.55 4.04
C MET A 20 4.35 -4.74 3.99
N SER A 21 4.23 -5.41 2.86
CA SER A 21 3.41 -6.62 2.68
C SER A 21 3.88 -7.77 3.57
N ARG A 22 5.20 -7.99 3.67
CA ARG A 22 5.78 -9.00 4.55
C ARG A 22 5.54 -8.71 6.03
N ARG A 23 5.57 -7.42 6.40
CA ARG A 23 5.31 -6.94 7.77
C ARG A 23 3.81 -6.85 8.11
N GLY A 24 2.93 -7.04 7.14
CA GLY A 24 1.48 -6.89 7.32
C GLY A 24 1.03 -5.44 7.52
N GLU A 25 1.84 -4.46 7.08
CA GLU A 25 1.53 -3.04 7.25
C GLU A 25 0.49 -2.51 6.27
N ILE A 26 0.37 -3.16 5.10
CA ILE A 26 -0.62 -2.87 4.07
C ILE A 26 -1.49 -4.10 3.83
N PRO A 27 -2.78 -3.91 3.47
CA PRO A 27 -3.68 -5.03 3.21
C PRO A 27 -3.22 -5.78 1.96
N THR A 28 -2.98 -7.08 2.12
CA THR A 28 -2.53 -7.96 1.03
C THR A 28 -3.33 -9.24 1.00
N VAL A 29 -3.69 -9.69 -0.19
CA VAL A 29 -4.32 -10.98 -0.44
C VAL A 29 -3.25 -11.94 -0.96
N ARG A 30 -2.94 -12.98 -0.18
CA ARG A 30 -2.01 -14.03 -0.63
C ARG A 30 -2.79 -15.04 -1.47
N ILE A 31 -2.40 -15.17 -2.73
CA ILE A 31 -2.99 -16.14 -3.68
C ILE A 31 -2.16 -17.43 -3.71
N GLY A 32 -0.86 -17.31 -3.46
CA GLY A 32 0.04 -18.46 -3.36
C GLY A 32 1.25 -18.15 -2.49
N PRO A 33 2.19 -19.11 -2.35
CA PRO A 33 3.35 -18.97 -1.48
C PRO A 33 4.26 -17.78 -1.85
N ARG A 34 4.24 -17.34 -3.11
CA ARG A 34 5.03 -16.18 -3.60
C ARG A 34 4.17 -15.13 -4.32
N GLU A 35 2.86 -15.36 -4.39
CA GLU A 35 1.96 -14.52 -5.18
C GLU A 35 1.04 -13.73 -4.26
N VAL A 36 1.19 -12.40 -4.34
CA VAL A 36 0.39 -11.44 -3.57
C VAL A 36 -0.37 -10.53 -4.51
N ARG A 37 -1.65 -10.33 -4.21
CA ARG A 37 -2.55 -9.39 -4.86
C ARG A 37 -2.96 -8.34 -3.85
N TYR A 38 -3.29 -7.17 -4.37
CA TYR A 38 -3.83 -6.08 -3.59
C TYR A 38 -5.20 -5.75 -4.16
N ARG A 39 -6.23 -5.73 -3.31
CA ARG A 39 -7.53 -5.23 -3.74
C ARG A 39 -7.46 -3.70 -3.71
N PRO A 40 -7.92 -3.02 -4.77
CA PRO A 40 -7.90 -1.57 -4.83
C PRO A 40 -8.66 -0.95 -3.64
N GLU A 41 -9.89 -1.44 -3.38
CA GLU A 41 -10.74 -0.99 -2.29
C GLU A 41 -10.07 -1.04 -0.91
N ASP A 42 -9.32 -2.11 -0.61
CA ASP A 42 -8.62 -2.27 0.66
C ASP A 42 -7.46 -1.29 0.80
N ILE A 43 -6.71 -1.08 -0.30
CA ILE A 43 -5.58 -0.14 -0.32
C ILE A 43 -6.07 1.28 -0.18
N GLU A 44 -7.13 1.66 -0.90
CA GLU A 44 -7.77 2.96 -0.79
C GLU A 44 -8.29 3.22 0.63
N ALA A 45 -8.99 2.24 1.22
CA ALA A 45 -9.46 2.32 2.60
C ALA A 45 -8.29 2.43 3.60
N TRP A 46 -7.19 1.71 3.36
CA TRP A 46 -5.98 1.81 4.18
C TRP A 46 -5.32 3.19 4.09
N ILE A 47 -5.23 3.77 2.88
CA ILE A 47 -4.73 5.13 2.67
C ILE A 47 -5.63 6.12 3.43
N ALA A 48 -6.95 6.04 3.25
CA ALA A 48 -7.91 6.93 3.91
C ALA A 48 -7.78 6.87 5.45
N ARG A 49 -7.64 5.66 6.03
CA ARG A 49 -7.39 5.47 7.46
C ARG A 49 -6.08 6.11 7.94
N ARG A 50 -5.02 6.06 7.13
CA ARG A 50 -3.70 6.65 7.45
C ARG A 50 -3.70 8.17 7.28
N THR A 51 -4.40 8.70 6.28
CA THR A 51 -4.56 10.14 6.00
C THR A 51 -5.32 10.89 7.10
N THR A 52 -6.13 10.19 7.90
CA THR A 52 -6.76 10.77 9.11
C THR A 52 -5.74 11.28 10.15
N SER A 53 -4.48 10.82 10.11
CA SER A 53 -3.41 11.40 10.93
C SER A 53 -2.76 12.61 10.23
N ARG A 54 -3.50 13.73 10.30
CA ARG A 54 -3.08 15.14 10.10
C ARG A 54 -3.34 15.74 8.71
N PRO A 55 -4.12 16.84 8.61
CA PRO A 55 -3.83 17.87 7.62
C PRO A 55 -2.47 18.50 7.98
N ARG A 56 -1.37 17.96 7.42
CA ARG A 56 -0.18 18.76 7.10
C ARG A 56 -0.39 19.10 5.63
N GLY A 57 -0.84 20.29 5.26
CA GLY A 57 -0.14 21.52 5.57
C GLY A 57 1.20 21.47 4.86
N THR A 58 1.20 21.90 3.59
CA THR A 58 2.39 22.37 2.84
C THR A 58 3.29 21.21 2.37
N GLN A 59 3.71 21.13 1.11
CA GLN A 59 4.44 22.14 0.34
C GLN A 59 4.70 21.61 -1.10
N PRO A 60 5.47 22.33 -1.93
CA PRO A 60 5.16 23.46 -2.82
C PRO A 60 5.07 23.06 -4.31
#